data_AF-A0A2S0LAF8-F1
#
_entry.id   AF-A0A2S0LAF8-F1
#
_cell.length_a   1.000
_cell.length_b   1.000
_cell.length_c   1.000
_cell.angle_alpha   90.00
_cell.angle_beta   90.00
_cell.angle_gamma   90.00
#
_symmetry.space_group_name_H-M   'P 1'
#
loop_
_entity.id
_entity.type
_entity.pdbx_description
1 polymer ?
#
loop_
_entity_poly.entity_id
_entity_poly.type
_entity_poly.pdbx_seq_one_letter_code
_entity_poly.pdbx_strand_id
1 'polypeptide(L)'
;MRKIHLYLFLTVFGVLASACTNDSFNEIDGALLKDPNFNTGTFTATISVANIKEDAIQTNGLGGYLLGQYTQAPFGTKSATIIAQVGLTSVNPTFGSYSQANEDKNNKQENETVTEAYLYIPFYTPYTSSNNFTYTKDTEYQLDSIYGNKAATFGIDIKELNYFLSNIGADLKSKEYYSNDSALRTQLGNSIAATSTATFSISNKGIVRYEFDNPQTTDDESKKQHDVLAPGLRIPLDANFFQSKIISKEGSAALQNLTDFQKYFRGIAISANNLSAEVMMLLNMASAKIEIVYTYNATVKGETKVQKNRFEMPVNGIAINLFNNSGETLTDSSKIYLSGALGQIANLTIADTDIARMKSEKLMVSDASLLLYIDTDVSYLKEPERLYIYNANTGASLADYQYDPTSNQASASAELIHLGKLHKENGKGTYYRLRITNHILNLISSNTANVPLAISIGSNVKNTNSVNYQKGSNKKKVAVQTAVTPLGTVIKDVKLIINYTKAK
;
A
#
# COMPACT_ATOMS: atom_id res chain seq x y z
N MET A 1 43.67 54.95 -20.61
CA MET A 1 42.79 54.12 -19.74
C MET A 1 43.04 52.61 -19.83
N ARG A 2 43.40 52.04 -21.00
CA ARG A 2 43.64 50.58 -21.16
C ARG A 2 44.85 50.00 -20.41
N LYS A 3 45.93 50.78 -20.22
CA LYS A 3 47.11 50.33 -19.45
C LYS A 3 46.89 50.33 -17.93
N ILE A 4 46.08 51.27 -17.40
CA ILE A 4 45.76 51.33 -15.97
C ILE A 4 44.86 50.15 -15.55
N HIS A 5 43.93 49.73 -16.42
CA HIS A 5 43.10 48.55 -16.17
C HIS A 5 43.92 47.25 -16.22
N LEU A 6 44.98 47.18 -17.02
CA LEU A 6 45.86 46.01 -17.08
C LEU A 6 46.70 45.86 -15.81
N TYR A 7 47.20 46.97 -15.25
CA TYR A 7 47.91 46.94 -13.96
C TYR A 7 46.98 46.67 -12.78
N LEU A 8 45.73 47.16 -12.82
CA LEU A 8 44.72 46.85 -11.80
C LEU A 8 44.28 45.37 -11.85
N PHE A 9 44.23 44.77 -13.03
CA PHE A 9 43.90 43.35 -13.19
C PHE A 9 45.04 42.42 -12.75
N LEU A 10 46.31 42.83 -12.95
CA LEU A 10 47.47 42.07 -12.52
C LEU A 10 47.67 42.12 -10.99
N THR A 11 47.35 43.23 -10.34
CA THR A 11 47.40 43.35 -8.87
C THR A 11 46.27 42.59 -8.18
N VAL A 12 45.07 42.52 -8.77
CA VAL A 12 43.97 41.71 -8.23
C VAL A 12 44.20 40.21 -8.43
N PHE A 13 44.87 39.78 -9.51
CA PHE A 13 45.22 38.36 -9.71
C PHE A 13 46.38 37.89 -8.82
N GLY A 14 47.29 38.79 -8.42
CA GLY A 14 48.38 38.48 -7.49
C GLY A 14 47.93 38.24 -6.03
N VAL A 15 46.80 38.80 -5.62
CA VAL A 15 46.23 38.63 -4.26
C VAL A 15 45.38 37.35 -4.15
N LEU A 16 44.97 36.75 -5.28
CA LEU A 16 44.18 35.51 -5.30
C LEU A 16 45.03 34.23 -5.43
N ALA A 17 46.34 34.35 -5.69
CA ALA A 17 47.25 33.20 -5.81
C ALA A 17 48.06 32.90 -4.53
N SER A 18 47.92 33.70 -3.46
CA SER A 18 48.59 33.48 -2.17
C SER A 18 47.68 32.96 -1.05
N ALA A 19 46.49 32.47 -1.39
CA ALA A 19 45.56 31.82 -0.47
C ALA A 19 45.50 30.29 -0.67
N CYS A 20 46.62 29.67 -1.04
CA CYS A 20 46.86 28.25 -0.84
C CYS A 20 48.31 28.10 -0.36
N THR A 21 48.49 28.16 0.95
CA THR A 21 49.30 27.27 1.79
C THR A 21 49.35 27.92 3.17
N ASN A 22 48.28 27.76 3.92
CA ASN A 22 48.41 27.79 5.36
C ASN A 22 47.66 26.57 5.89
N ASP A 23 48.35 25.43 5.90
CA ASP A 23 47.97 24.23 6.66
C ASP A 23 48.07 24.46 8.18
N SER A 24 47.94 25.70 8.64
CA SER A 24 47.69 26.00 10.04
C SER A 24 46.20 25.78 10.33
N PHE A 25 45.71 24.56 10.12
CA PHE A 25 44.96 23.97 11.20
C PHE A 25 45.94 23.97 12.37
N ASN A 26 45.72 24.83 13.36
CA ASN A 26 46.25 24.52 14.67
C ASN A 26 45.56 23.20 15.03
N GLU A 27 46.17 22.07 14.67
CA GLU A 27 46.04 20.87 15.46
C GLU A 27 46.23 21.39 16.88
N ILE A 28 45.15 21.33 17.66
CA ILE A 28 45.29 21.48 19.10
C ILE A 28 46.30 20.41 19.43
N ASP A 29 47.52 20.85 19.73
CA ASP A 29 48.66 20.01 20.05
C ASP A 29 48.13 18.88 20.94
N GLY A 30 48.41 17.63 20.58
CA GLY A 30 47.85 16.44 21.24
C GLY A 30 48.12 16.42 22.75
N ALA A 31 48.92 17.36 23.26
CA ALA A 31 49.11 17.68 24.67
C ALA A 31 47.89 18.29 25.41
N LEU A 32 46.93 18.92 24.73
CA LEU A 32 45.73 19.50 25.40
C LEU A 32 44.63 18.47 25.63
N LEU A 33 44.51 17.49 24.75
CA LEU A 33 43.67 16.31 24.94
C LEU A 33 44.58 15.20 25.50
N LYS A 34 44.67 15.10 26.84
CA LYS A 34 45.21 13.90 27.49
C LYS A 34 44.69 12.65 26.78
N ASP A 35 45.53 11.61 26.68
CA ASP A 35 45.14 10.31 26.14
C ASP A 35 43.70 9.99 26.56
N PRO A 36 42.76 9.81 25.61
CA PRO A 36 41.38 9.59 25.97
C PRO A 36 41.31 8.41 26.94
N ASN A 37 40.64 8.60 28.07
CA ASN A 37 40.42 7.55 29.08
C ASN A 37 39.43 6.48 28.60
N PHE A 38 39.29 6.34 27.28
CA PHE A 38 38.40 5.41 26.62
C PHE A 38 39.06 4.86 25.36
N ASN A 39 38.67 3.64 25.01
CA ASN A 39 39.00 2.98 23.75
C ASN A 39 37.71 2.85 22.92
N THR A 40 37.80 3.15 21.63
CA THR A 40 36.74 2.83 20.68
C THR A 40 37.02 1.48 20.04
N GLY A 41 35.97 0.79 19.59
CA GLY A 41 36.10 -0.49 18.92
C GLY A 41 34.87 -0.83 18.10
N THR A 42 35.05 -1.82 17.24
CA THR A 42 33.99 -2.39 16.41
C THR A 42 34.05 -3.90 16.53
N PHE A 43 32.90 -4.55 16.68
CA PHE A 43 32.82 -6.00 16.53
C PHE A 43 31.56 -6.41 15.77
N THR A 44 31.62 -7.59 15.15
CA THR A 44 30.45 -8.21 14.51
C THR A 44 29.82 -9.15 15.53
N ALA A 45 28.58 -8.87 15.91
CA ALA A 45 27.84 -9.71 16.85
C ALA A 45 27.32 -10.97 16.16
N THR A 46 27.26 -12.05 16.91
CA THR A 46 26.74 -13.33 16.48
C THR A 46 25.21 -13.26 16.44
N ILE A 47 24.64 -13.62 15.30
CA ILE A 47 23.20 -13.65 15.07
C ILE A 47 22.79 -15.02 14.54
N SER A 48 21.58 -15.44 14.90
CA SER A 48 20.90 -16.57 14.28
C SER A 48 19.73 -16.05 13.47
N VAL A 49 19.54 -16.60 12.26
CA VAL A 49 18.47 -16.20 11.36
C VAL A 49 17.62 -17.42 11.00
N ALA A 50 16.30 -17.25 11.02
CA ALA A 50 15.34 -18.27 10.64
C ALA A 50 14.32 -17.72 9.65
N ASN A 51 14.22 -18.34 8.47
CA ASN A 51 13.20 -18.03 7.50
C ASN A 51 11.82 -18.50 7.95
N ILE A 52 10.85 -17.61 7.84
CA ILE A 52 9.47 -17.86 8.15
C ILE A 52 8.67 -17.66 6.88
N LYS A 53 8.27 -18.77 6.26
CA LYS A 53 7.18 -18.80 5.30
C LYS A 53 5.86 -18.91 6.06
N GLU A 54 4.95 -18.00 5.75
CA GLU A 54 3.63 -17.91 6.36
C GLU A 54 2.65 -18.72 5.52
N ASP A 55 1.69 -19.40 6.16
CA ASP A 55 0.65 -20.16 5.45
C ASP A 55 -0.45 -19.23 4.94
N ALA A 56 -0.74 -18.18 5.72
CA ALA A 56 -1.70 -17.14 5.39
C ALA A 56 -1.45 -15.87 6.19
N ILE A 57 -1.74 -14.71 5.59
CA ILE A 57 -1.77 -13.43 6.29
C ILE A 57 -3.20 -12.93 6.37
N GLN A 58 -3.55 -12.26 7.47
CA GLN A 58 -4.77 -11.50 7.58
C GLN A 58 -4.74 -10.32 6.59
N THR A 59 -5.69 -10.29 5.65
CA THR A 59 -5.74 -9.31 4.55
C THR A 59 -6.97 -8.41 4.60
N ASN A 60 -7.77 -8.42 5.69
CA ASN A 60 -8.77 -7.39 5.94
C ASN A 60 -8.21 -6.19 6.70
N GLY A 61 -8.73 -5.00 6.41
CA GLY A 61 -8.31 -3.75 7.08
C GLY A 61 -6.97 -3.21 6.57
N LEU A 62 -6.55 -3.58 5.36
CA LEU A 62 -5.34 -3.08 4.73
C LEU A 62 -5.53 -1.64 4.23
N GLY A 63 -4.42 -0.92 4.11
CA GLY A 63 -4.40 0.42 3.52
C GLY A 63 -4.82 0.40 2.05
N GLY A 64 -4.39 -0.61 1.27
CA GLY A 64 -4.74 -0.80 -0.14
C GLY A 64 -4.74 -2.27 -0.52
N TYR A 65 -5.25 -2.58 -1.71
CA TYR A 65 -5.49 -3.96 -2.16
C TYR A 65 -4.91 -4.23 -3.54
N LEU A 66 -4.22 -5.35 -3.70
CA LEU A 66 -3.58 -5.78 -4.94
C LEU A 66 -4.59 -6.43 -5.90
N LEU A 67 -4.45 -6.17 -7.19
CA LEU A 67 -5.19 -6.83 -8.27
C LEU A 67 -4.24 -7.14 -9.43
N GLY A 68 -4.29 -8.36 -9.97
CA GLY A 68 -3.47 -8.74 -11.13
C GLY A 68 -2.50 -9.89 -10.84
N GLN A 69 -1.45 -9.98 -11.65
CA GLN A 69 -0.42 -11.02 -11.55
C GLN A 69 0.97 -10.43 -11.71
N TYR A 70 1.94 -10.91 -10.93
CA TYR A 70 3.32 -10.43 -10.99
C TYR A 70 4.27 -11.55 -10.61
N THR A 71 5.31 -11.76 -11.42
CA THR A 71 6.31 -12.81 -11.19
C THR A 71 7.64 -12.24 -10.74
N GLN A 72 8.22 -12.88 -9.74
CA GLN A 72 9.59 -12.65 -9.33
C GLN A 72 10.24 -13.99 -8.98
N ALA A 73 11.18 -14.46 -9.79
CA ALA A 73 11.98 -15.63 -9.43
C ALA A 73 12.95 -15.27 -8.29
N PRO A 74 13.08 -16.05 -7.21
CA PRO A 74 12.55 -17.41 -7.03
C PRO A 74 11.18 -17.51 -6.33
N PHE A 75 10.54 -16.38 -6.01
CA PHE A 75 9.24 -16.31 -5.33
C PHE A 75 8.05 -16.82 -6.16
N GLY A 76 8.20 -16.99 -7.47
CA GLY A 76 7.14 -17.44 -8.36
C GLY A 76 6.18 -16.32 -8.80
N THR A 77 5.04 -16.73 -9.36
CA THR A 77 3.97 -15.87 -9.87
C THR A 77 2.88 -15.71 -8.83
N LYS A 78 2.72 -14.49 -8.32
CA LYS A 78 1.65 -14.13 -7.38
C LYS A 78 0.44 -13.60 -8.15
N SER A 79 -0.75 -14.11 -7.84
CA SER A 79 -2.02 -13.57 -8.35
C SER A 79 -2.88 -13.03 -7.21
N ALA A 80 -3.51 -11.88 -7.40
CA ALA A 80 -4.35 -11.23 -6.39
C ALA A 80 -5.79 -11.03 -6.87
N THR A 81 -6.74 -11.36 -6.00
CA THR A 81 -8.19 -11.11 -6.15
C THR A 81 -8.65 -10.25 -4.97
N ILE A 82 -9.54 -9.31 -5.23
CA ILE A 82 -10.15 -8.46 -4.19
C ILE A 82 -11.56 -8.95 -3.93
N ILE A 83 -11.90 -9.17 -2.68
CA ILE A 83 -13.29 -9.33 -2.23
C ILE A 83 -13.65 -8.08 -1.45
N ALA A 84 -14.78 -7.45 -1.76
CA ALA A 84 -15.18 -6.23 -1.08
C ALA A 84 -16.69 -6.14 -0.86
N GLN A 85 -17.07 -5.63 0.31
CA GLN A 85 -18.45 -5.32 0.66
C GLN A 85 -18.85 -3.95 0.10
N VAL A 86 -20.07 -3.88 -0.43
CA VAL A 86 -20.68 -2.65 -0.93
C VAL A 86 -21.59 -2.06 0.15
N GLY A 87 -21.61 -0.73 0.27
CA GLY A 87 -22.48 0.01 1.17
C GLY A 87 -23.51 0.88 0.43
N LEU A 88 -24.28 1.64 1.19
CA LEU A 88 -25.22 2.66 0.68
C LEU A 88 -24.70 4.05 1.05
N THR A 89 -24.84 5.02 0.16
CA THR A 89 -24.61 6.44 0.45
C THR A 89 -25.72 7.03 1.33
N SER A 90 -26.96 6.61 1.12
CA SER A 90 -28.12 6.95 1.93
C SER A 90 -28.99 5.71 2.16
N VAL A 91 -29.46 5.54 3.39
CA VAL A 91 -30.44 4.49 3.70
C VAL A 91 -31.82 4.89 3.17
N ASN A 92 -32.59 3.90 2.74
CA ASN A 92 -33.91 4.06 2.11
C ASN A 92 -33.89 5.14 0.99
N PRO A 93 -33.07 4.96 -0.07
CA PRO A 93 -32.98 5.92 -1.16
C PRO A 93 -34.32 6.02 -1.90
N THR A 94 -34.58 7.20 -2.45
CA THR A 94 -35.64 7.45 -3.42
C THR A 94 -35.02 7.65 -4.79
N PHE A 95 -35.55 6.94 -5.79
CA PHE A 95 -35.18 7.11 -7.18
C PHE A 95 -36.29 7.89 -7.89
N GLY A 96 -35.91 8.78 -8.80
CA GLY A 96 -36.86 9.68 -9.44
C GLY A 96 -37.23 10.90 -8.59
N SER A 97 -38.39 11.49 -8.88
CA SER A 97 -38.96 12.67 -8.21
C SER A 97 -39.73 12.31 -6.95
N TYR A 98 -40.34 11.12 -6.90
CA TYR A 98 -41.18 10.66 -5.80
C TYR A 98 -40.74 9.30 -5.31
N SER A 99 -41.01 8.99 -4.04
CA SER A 99 -40.77 7.64 -3.56
C SER A 99 -41.76 6.65 -4.17
N GLN A 100 -41.35 5.39 -4.33
CA GLN A 100 -42.22 4.32 -4.85
C GLN A 100 -43.60 4.26 -4.15
N ALA A 101 -43.63 4.41 -2.81
CA ALA A 101 -44.88 4.43 -2.06
C ALA A 101 -45.82 5.60 -2.43
N ASN A 102 -45.26 6.76 -2.77
CA ASN A 102 -46.04 7.91 -3.24
C ASN A 102 -46.49 7.72 -4.69
N GLU A 103 -45.70 7.09 -5.55
CA GLU A 103 -46.09 6.76 -6.92
C GLU A 103 -47.27 5.80 -6.95
N ASP A 104 -47.21 4.75 -6.13
CA ASP A 104 -48.28 3.75 -5.99
C ASP A 104 -49.56 4.40 -5.47
N LYS A 105 -49.45 5.21 -4.42
CA LYS A 105 -50.60 5.94 -3.83
C LYS A 105 -51.27 6.87 -4.81
N ASN A 106 -50.50 7.52 -5.68
CA ASN A 106 -51.00 8.51 -6.64
C ASN A 106 -51.24 7.94 -8.04
N ASN A 107 -50.96 6.65 -8.27
CA ASN A 107 -50.98 5.98 -9.57
C ASN A 107 -50.19 6.74 -10.66
N LYS A 108 -48.97 7.19 -10.30
CA LYS A 108 -48.07 7.98 -11.15
C LYS A 108 -46.68 7.35 -11.14
N GLN A 109 -46.53 6.24 -11.87
CA GLN A 109 -45.26 5.53 -11.98
C GLN A 109 -44.26 6.32 -12.82
N GLU A 110 -43.04 6.49 -12.32
CA GLU A 110 -41.98 7.21 -13.02
C GLU A 110 -41.09 6.29 -13.88
N ASN A 111 -41.19 4.96 -13.70
CA ASN A 111 -40.54 3.92 -14.53
C ASN A 111 -39.00 4.04 -14.55
N GLU A 112 -38.39 4.04 -13.38
CA GLU A 112 -36.94 4.12 -13.18
C GLU A 112 -36.24 2.97 -13.93
N THR A 113 -35.39 3.32 -14.87
CA THR A 113 -34.66 2.36 -15.71
C THR A 113 -33.16 2.63 -15.65
N VAL A 114 -32.39 1.66 -15.17
CA VAL A 114 -30.92 1.71 -15.20
C VAL A 114 -30.46 1.65 -16.65
N THR A 115 -29.68 2.65 -17.04
CA THR A 115 -29.09 2.75 -18.39
C THR A 115 -27.62 2.33 -18.39
N GLU A 116 -26.88 2.65 -17.31
CA GLU A 116 -25.46 2.33 -17.20
C GLU A 116 -25.10 2.05 -15.75
N ALA A 117 -24.12 1.17 -15.54
CA ALA A 117 -23.51 0.95 -14.23
C ALA A 117 -21.99 0.77 -14.37
N TYR A 118 -21.22 1.31 -13.43
CA TYR A 118 -19.75 1.22 -13.44
C TYR A 118 -19.20 0.95 -12.05
N LEU A 119 -18.23 0.05 -11.94
CA LEU A 119 -17.34 -0.02 -10.78
C LEU A 119 -16.13 0.88 -11.05
N TYR A 120 -15.97 1.91 -10.24
CA TYR A 120 -14.80 2.78 -10.25
C TYR A 120 -13.87 2.46 -9.08
N ILE A 121 -12.60 2.21 -9.39
CA ILE A 121 -11.54 1.92 -8.41
C ILE A 121 -10.30 2.80 -8.72
N PRO A 122 -9.97 3.77 -7.86
CA PRO A 122 -8.81 4.63 -8.07
C PRO A 122 -7.48 3.90 -7.87
N PHE A 123 -6.47 4.32 -8.65
CA PHE A 123 -5.07 4.06 -8.32
C PHE A 123 -4.62 4.95 -7.16
N TYR A 124 -3.56 4.55 -6.45
CA TYR A 124 -2.83 5.48 -5.60
C TYR A 124 -2.06 6.49 -6.44
N THR A 125 -2.19 7.77 -6.09
CA THR A 125 -1.41 8.84 -6.71
C THR A 125 -0.67 9.64 -5.62
N PRO A 126 0.51 10.21 -5.91
CA PRO A 126 1.29 10.95 -4.92
C PRO A 126 0.68 12.31 -4.50
N TYR A 127 -0.44 12.75 -5.09
CA TYR A 127 -1.03 14.09 -4.90
C TYR A 127 -2.44 14.08 -4.27
N THR A 128 -2.87 13.00 -3.62
CA THR A 128 -4.26 12.79 -3.16
C THR A 128 -4.73 13.66 -1.97
N SER A 129 -4.10 14.80 -1.68
CA SER A 129 -4.51 15.66 -0.56
C SER A 129 -5.68 16.61 -0.87
N SER A 130 -6.17 16.69 -2.12
CA SER A 130 -7.32 17.55 -2.47
C SER A 130 -8.60 16.74 -2.70
N ASN A 131 -9.63 16.99 -1.88
CA ASN A 131 -10.98 16.43 -2.05
C ASN A 131 -11.72 16.97 -3.30
N ASN A 132 -11.18 18.00 -3.97
CA ASN A 132 -11.70 18.54 -5.23
C ASN A 132 -10.61 18.42 -6.29
N PHE A 133 -10.75 17.47 -7.21
CA PHE A 133 -9.79 17.27 -8.30
C PHE A 133 -10.08 18.27 -9.43
N THR A 134 -9.30 19.34 -9.51
CA THR A 134 -9.29 20.19 -10.69
C THR A 134 -8.41 19.54 -11.74
N TYR A 135 -9.00 18.94 -12.78
CA TYR A 135 -8.24 18.50 -13.95
C TYR A 135 -7.69 19.73 -14.66
N THR A 136 -6.39 19.94 -14.52
CA THR A 136 -5.66 20.85 -15.40
C THR A 136 -5.13 19.97 -16.51
N LYS A 137 -5.41 20.32 -17.77
CA LYS A 137 -5.13 19.51 -18.98
C LYS A 137 -3.67 19.01 -19.10
N ASP A 138 -2.74 19.59 -18.33
CA ASP A 138 -1.30 19.37 -18.44
C ASP A 138 -0.63 18.70 -17.22
N THR A 139 -1.36 18.33 -16.15
CA THR A 139 -0.78 17.57 -15.02
C THR A 139 -1.11 16.08 -15.15
N GLU A 140 -0.23 15.32 -15.79
CA GLU A 140 -0.29 13.85 -15.78
C GLU A 140 0.09 13.28 -14.39
N TYR A 141 -0.67 12.30 -13.90
CA TYR A 141 -0.42 11.68 -12.60
C TYR A 141 0.67 10.59 -12.67
N GLN A 142 1.55 10.51 -11.68
CA GLN A 142 2.49 9.39 -11.57
C GLN A 142 1.84 8.19 -10.86
N LEU A 143 1.92 7.02 -11.52
CA LEU A 143 1.39 5.76 -11.00
C LEU A 143 2.52 4.93 -10.38
N ASP A 144 2.76 5.13 -9.09
CA ASP A 144 3.83 4.44 -8.33
C ASP A 144 3.41 3.06 -7.79
N SER A 145 2.10 2.80 -7.84
CA SER A 145 1.43 1.60 -7.32
C SER A 145 1.17 0.52 -8.37
N ILE A 146 1.93 0.53 -9.46
CA ILE A 146 1.84 -0.48 -10.53
C ILE A 146 3.17 -1.22 -10.62
N TYR A 147 3.07 -2.55 -10.63
CA TYR A 147 4.17 -3.50 -10.72
C TYR A 147 4.06 -4.27 -12.04
N GLY A 148 5.18 -4.48 -12.72
CA GLY A 148 5.19 -5.13 -14.04
C GLY A 148 5.01 -4.12 -15.19
N ASN A 149 4.38 -4.58 -16.28
CA ASN A 149 4.29 -3.82 -17.52
C ASN A 149 3.09 -2.86 -17.50
N LYS A 150 3.36 -1.55 -17.46
CA LYS A 150 2.31 -0.50 -17.48
C LYS A 150 1.53 -0.43 -18.81
N ALA A 151 2.08 -0.97 -19.89
CA ALA A 151 1.41 -1.06 -21.20
C ALA A 151 0.59 -2.36 -21.36
N ALA A 152 0.55 -3.21 -20.32
CA ALA A 152 -0.25 -4.43 -20.36
C ALA A 152 -1.74 -4.13 -20.56
N THR A 153 -2.38 -5.00 -21.32
CA THR A 153 -3.83 -5.07 -21.47
C THR A 153 -4.34 -6.30 -20.72
N PHE A 154 -5.52 -6.21 -20.13
CA PHE A 154 -6.07 -7.27 -19.30
C PHE A 154 -7.59 -7.22 -19.28
N GLY A 155 -8.24 -8.36 -19.07
CA GLY A 155 -9.65 -8.41 -18.71
C GLY A 155 -9.85 -8.27 -17.20
N ILE A 156 -11.03 -7.80 -16.82
CA ILE A 156 -11.48 -7.77 -15.42
C ILE A 156 -12.84 -8.46 -15.36
N ASP A 157 -12.98 -9.39 -14.43
CA ASP A 157 -14.26 -10.02 -14.10
C ASP A 157 -14.70 -9.59 -12.70
N ILE A 158 -16.00 -9.26 -12.60
CA ILE A 158 -16.66 -8.86 -11.36
C ILE A 158 -17.75 -9.88 -11.08
N LYS A 159 -17.67 -10.58 -9.95
CA LYS A 159 -18.68 -11.58 -9.55
C LYS A 159 -19.41 -11.16 -8.28
N GLU A 160 -20.67 -11.56 -8.16
CA GLU A 160 -21.39 -11.48 -6.88
C GLU A 160 -20.68 -12.33 -5.81
N LEU A 161 -20.67 -11.83 -4.57
CA LEU A 161 -20.27 -12.62 -3.42
C LEU A 161 -21.51 -13.22 -2.74
N ASN A 162 -21.58 -14.54 -2.63
CA ASN A 162 -22.65 -15.26 -1.93
C ASN A 162 -22.35 -15.52 -0.44
N TYR A 163 -21.27 -14.94 0.07
CA TYR A 163 -20.84 -14.99 1.47
C TYR A 163 -21.08 -13.64 2.16
N PHE A 164 -21.73 -13.64 3.34
CA PHE A 164 -21.85 -12.43 4.14
C PHE A 164 -20.56 -12.12 4.92
N LEU A 165 -19.91 -11.01 4.61
CA LEU A 165 -18.74 -10.52 5.35
C LEU A 165 -19.18 -9.90 6.68
N SER A 166 -18.76 -10.52 7.79
CA SER A 166 -19.10 -10.12 9.15
C SER A 166 -17.90 -9.45 9.82
N ASN A 167 -18.16 -8.37 10.57
CA ASN A 167 -17.15 -7.75 11.42
C ASN A 167 -16.82 -8.59 12.67
N ILE A 168 -17.72 -9.51 13.06
CA ILE A 168 -17.61 -10.29 14.30
C ILE A 168 -17.54 -11.79 13.97
N GLY A 169 -16.57 -12.47 14.59
CA GLY A 169 -16.36 -13.91 14.51
C GLY A 169 -17.30 -14.70 15.44
N ALA A 170 -17.28 -16.03 15.33
CA ALA A 170 -18.08 -16.91 16.18
C ALA A 170 -17.72 -16.82 17.67
N ASP A 171 -16.50 -16.37 17.97
CA ASP A 171 -15.98 -16.12 19.31
C ASP A 171 -16.31 -14.71 19.85
N LEU A 172 -17.19 -13.98 19.15
CA LEU A 172 -17.60 -12.61 19.45
C LEU A 172 -16.47 -11.57 19.41
N LYS A 173 -15.33 -11.90 18.79
CA LYS A 173 -14.22 -10.96 18.55
C LYS A 173 -14.25 -10.43 17.12
N SER A 174 -13.42 -9.43 16.85
CA SER A 174 -13.23 -8.93 15.48
C SER A 174 -12.83 -10.08 14.54
N LYS A 175 -13.53 -10.22 13.42
CA LYS A 175 -13.29 -11.29 12.47
C LYS A 175 -12.05 -11.02 11.62
N GLU A 176 -11.19 -12.02 11.55
CA GLU A 176 -10.00 -12.01 10.71
C GLU A 176 -10.28 -12.76 9.42
N TYR A 177 -9.92 -12.16 8.29
CA TYR A 177 -9.99 -12.80 6.98
C TYR A 177 -8.60 -12.97 6.43
N TYR A 178 -8.30 -14.17 5.94
CA TYR A 178 -6.95 -14.57 5.55
C TYR A 178 -6.81 -14.69 4.04
N SER A 179 -5.58 -14.50 3.55
CA SER A 179 -5.22 -14.51 2.13
C SER A 179 -5.54 -15.80 1.37
N ASN A 180 -5.71 -16.90 2.08
CA ASN A 180 -5.99 -18.23 1.53
C ASN A 180 -7.42 -18.73 1.82
N ASP A 181 -8.34 -17.85 2.25
CA ASP A 181 -9.70 -18.23 2.63
C ASP A 181 -10.45 -18.90 1.46
N SER A 182 -10.60 -20.22 1.56
CA SER A 182 -11.20 -21.07 0.54
C SER A 182 -12.72 -20.92 0.50
N ALA A 183 -13.37 -20.61 1.62
CA ALA A 183 -14.81 -20.42 1.67
C ALA A 183 -15.22 -19.23 0.78
N LEU A 184 -14.47 -18.13 0.84
CA LEU A 184 -14.71 -16.97 -0.04
C LEU A 184 -14.53 -17.33 -1.52
N ARG A 185 -13.55 -18.17 -1.87
CA ARG A 185 -13.33 -18.61 -3.26
C ARG A 185 -14.47 -19.47 -3.81
N THR A 186 -15.05 -20.31 -2.96
CA THR A 186 -16.15 -21.21 -3.35
C THR A 186 -17.52 -20.53 -3.38
N GLN A 187 -17.66 -19.35 -2.78
CA GLN A 187 -18.93 -18.62 -2.68
C GLN A 187 -19.02 -17.45 -3.65
N LEU A 188 -18.40 -17.58 -4.83
CA LEU A 188 -18.56 -16.61 -5.91
C LEU A 188 -19.76 -16.99 -6.78
N GLY A 189 -20.62 -16.01 -7.04
CA GLY A 189 -21.80 -16.13 -7.90
C GLY A 189 -21.49 -15.84 -9.37
N ASN A 190 -22.50 -15.35 -10.07
CA ASN A 190 -22.41 -14.99 -11.48
C ASN A 190 -21.55 -13.74 -11.68
N SER A 191 -21.00 -13.61 -12.88
CA SER A 191 -20.40 -12.35 -13.33
C SER A 191 -21.48 -11.28 -13.47
N ILE A 192 -21.15 -10.07 -13.05
CA ILE A 192 -21.95 -8.84 -13.18
C ILE A 192 -21.21 -7.79 -14.02
N ALA A 193 -20.14 -8.18 -14.71
CA ALA A 193 -19.52 -7.33 -15.72
C ALA A 193 -20.46 -7.20 -16.93
N ALA A 194 -20.52 -6.02 -17.57
CA ALA A 194 -21.40 -5.80 -18.72
C ALA A 194 -21.04 -6.70 -19.92
N THR A 195 -19.78 -7.08 -20.02
CA THR A 195 -19.27 -8.00 -21.05
C THR A 195 -18.07 -8.78 -20.51
N SER A 196 -17.95 -10.05 -20.90
CA SER A 196 -16.84 -10.92 -20.55
C SER A 196 -15.58 -10.69 -21.39
N THR A 197 -15.66 -9.87 -22.45
CA THR A 197 -14.57 -9.63 -23.40
C THR A 197 -13.99 -8.22 -23.35
N ALA A 198 -14.42 -7.39 -22.39
CA ALA A 198 -13.83 -6.07 -22.20
C ALA A 198 -12.34 -6.18 -21.91
N THR A 199 -11.56 -5.39 -22.63
CA THR A 199 -10.11 -5.26 -22.44
C THR A 199 -9.81 -3.89 -21.85
N PHE A 200 -9.02 -3.87 -20.79
CA PHE A 200 -8.62 -2.68 -20.05
C PHE A 200 -7.12 -2.44 -20.23
N SER A 201 -6.73 -1.17 -20.13
CA SER A 201 -5.34 -0.73 -20.07
C SER A 201 -5.20 0.29 -18.94
N ILE A 202 -3.99 0.44 -18.41
CA ILE A 202 -3.70 1.46 -17.41
C ILE A 202 -3.66 2.84 -18.08
N SER A 203 -4.38 3.78 -17.49
CA SER A 203 -4.34 5.20 -17.87
C SER A 203 -3.95 6.04 -16.67
N ASN A 204 -3.07 7.02 -16.88
CA ASN A 204 -2.73 8.04 -15.88
C ASN A 204 -3.60 9.30 -15.99
N LYS A 205 -4.65 9.27 -16.82
CA LYS A 205 -5.55 10.39 -17.03
C LYS A 205 -6.75 10.30 -16.09
N GLY A 206 -7.18 11.45 -15.57
CA GLY A 206 -8.44 11.55 -14.85
C GLY A 206 -9.62 11.21 -15.76
N ILE A 207 -10.72 10.80 -15.16
CA ILE A 207 -11.95 10.46 -15.86
C ILE A 207 -12.94 11.61 -15.65
N VAL A 208 -13.18 12.38 -16.71
CA VAL A 208 -14.16 13.47 -16.69
C VAL A 208 -15.56 12.88 -16.74
N ARG A 209 -16.43 13.30 -15.82
CA ARG A 209 -17.86 13.03 -15.90
C ARG A 209 -18.58 14.33 -16.20
N TYR A 210 -19.53 14.26 -17.11
CA TYR A 210 -20.37 15.39 -17.48
C TYR A 210 -21.66 15.39 -16.66
N GLU A 211 -22.29 16.56 -16.58
CA GLU A 211 -23.65 16.69 -16.05
C GLU A 211 -24.64 15.98 -16.99
N PHE A 212 -25.85 15.72 -16.49
CA PHE A 212 -26.94 15.27 -17.36
C PHE A 212 -27.73 16.47 -17.86
N ASP A 213 -28.15 16.41 -19.11
CA ASP A 213 -29.01 17.43 -19.71
C ASP A 213 -30.30 17.60 -18.91
N ASN A 214 -30.63 18.85 -18.57
CA ASN A 214 -31.87 19.16 -17.88
C ASN A 214 -32.92 19.65 -18.88
N PRO A 215 -33.97 18.87 -19.21
CA PRO A 215 -34.95 19.26 -20.22
C PRO A 215 -35.86 20.43 -19.78
N GLN A 216 -35.59 21.05 -18.62
CA GLN A 216 -36.24 22.25 -18.12
C GLN A 216 -35.51 23.55 -18.52
N THR A 217 -34.23 23.47 -18.89
CA THR A 217 -33.39 24.61 -19.28
C THR A 217 -33.22 24.65 -20.80
N THR A 218 -32.75 25.79 -21.32
CA THR A 218 -32.39 25.95 -22.74
C THR A 218 -30.92 25.62 -23.02
N ASP A 219 -30.11 25.61 -21.96
CA ASP A 219 -28.71 25.23 -22.03
C ASP A 219 -28.60 23.71 -22.14
N ASP A 220 -27.58 23.23 -22.85
CA ASP A 220 -27.22 21.81 -22.84
C ASP A 220 -26.18 21.58 -21.73
N GLU A 221 -26.63 21.19 -20.54
CA GLU A 221 -25.74 20.91 -19.41
C GLU A 221 -24.85 19.68 -19.65
N SER A 222 -25.18 18.80 -20.59
CA SER A 222 -24.34 17.63 -20.89
C SER A 222 -22.95 17.99 -21.43
N LYS A 223 -22.75 19.26 -21.82
CA LYS A 223 -21.45 19.84 -22.19
C LYS A 223 -20.67 20.40 -20.99
N LYS A 224 -21.30 20.56 -19.83
CA LYS A 224 -20.69 21.06 -18.60
C LYS A 224 -20.10 19.88 -17.81
N GLN A 225 -18.90 20.10 -17.27
CA GLN A 225 -18.23 19.12 -16.43
C GLN A 225 -18.93 19.04 -15.08
N HIS A 226 -19.32 17.83 -14.66
CA HIS A 226 -19.79 17.58 -13.30
C HIS A 226 -18.61 17.49 -12.33
N ASP A 227 -17.69 16.56 -12.59
CA ASP A 227 -16.46 16.39 -11.81
C ASP A 227 -15.39 15.64 -12.62
N VAL A 228 -14.19 15.49 -12.04
CA VAL A 228 -13.14 14.62 -12.57
C VAL A 228 -12.75 13.61 -11.49
N LEU A 229 -12.86 12.33 -11.83
CA LEU A 229 -12.34 11.26 -10.99
C LEU A 229 -10.83 11.11 -11.24
N ALA A 230 -10.08 10.79 -10.18
CA ALA A 230 -8.67 10.45 -10.30
C ALA A 230 -8.45 9.26 -11.27
N PRO A 231 -7.21 9.07 -11.78
CA PRO A 231 -6.90 7.91 -12.60
C PRO A 231 -7.22 6.60 -11.86
N GLY A 232 -7.87 5.68 -12.56
CA GLY A 232 -8.34 4.44 -11.99
C GLY A 232 -8.98 3.52 -13.01
N LEU A 233 -9.44 2.38 -12.54
CA LEU A 233 -10.24 1.44 -13.32
C LEU A 233 -11.70 1.89 -13.29
N ARG A 234 -12.34 2.00 -14.46
CA ARG A 234 -13.79 2.21 -14.57
C ARG A 234 -14.36 1.06 -15.40
N ILE A 235 -14.97 0.10 -14.72
CA ILE A 235 -15.39 -1.19 -15.27
C ILE A 235 -16.90 -1.16 -15.50
N PRO A 236 -17.38 -1.28 -16.75
CA PRO A 236 -18.81 -1.37 -17.03
C PRO A 236 -19.43 -2.63 -16.41
N LEU A 237 -20.58 -2.47 -15.77
CA LEU A 237 -21.33 -3.55 -15.12
C LEU A 237 -22.69 -3.75 -15.79
N ASP A 238 -23.31 -4.91 -15.57
CA ASP A 238 -24.64 -5.21 -16.10
C ASP A 238 -25.70 -4.29 -15.48
N ALA A 239 -26.33 -3.45 -16.31
CA ALA A 239 -27.39 -2.55 -15.90
C ALA A 239 -28.60 -3.29 -15.32
N ASN A 240 -28.96 -4.47 -15.87
CA ASN A 240 -30.12 -5.24 -15.42
C ASN A 240 -29.92 -5.80 -14.00
N PHE A 241 -28.68 -6.13 -13.66
CA PHE A 241 -28.32 -6.51 -12.31
C PHE A 241 -28.69 -5.41 -11.31
N PHE A 242 -28.30 -4.17 -11.59
CA PHE A 242 -28.59 -3.04 -10.69
C PHE A 242 -30.03 -2.56 -10.77
N GLN A 243 -30.71 -2.73 -11.90
CA GLN A 243 -32.16 -2.55 -11.99
C GLN A 243 -32.86 -3.44 -10.96
N SER A 244 -32.60 -4.74 -11.00
CA SER A 244 -33.29 -5.71 -10.13
C SER A 244 -32.85 -5.66 -8.66
N LYS A 245 -31.58 -5.36 -8.40
CA LYS A 245 -31.00 -5.39 -7.04
C LYS A 245 -31.13 -4.09 -6.28
N ILE A 246 -31.18 -2.95 -6.97
CA ILE A 246 -31.16 -1.63 -6.33
C ILE A 246 -32.45 -0.88 -6.64
N ILE A 247 -32.69 -0.52 -7.91
CA ILE A 247 -33.80 0.35 -8.29
C ILE A 247 -35.16 -0.30 -7.96
N SER A 248 -35.39 -1.53 -8.42
CA SER A 248 -36.61 -2.30 -8.13
C SER A 248 -36.73 -2.76 -6.66
N LYS A 249 -35.79 -2.37 -5.79
CA LYS A 249 -35.82 -2.61 -4.34
C LYS A 249 -36.10 -1.36 -3.53
N GLU A 250 -36.44 -0.24 -4.17
CA GLU A 250 -36.91 0.96 -3.48
C GLU A 250 -38.04 0.65 -2.50
N GLY A 251 -37.98 1.26 -1.31
CA GLY A 251 -38.96 1.07 -0.24
C GLY A 251 -38.89 -0.30 0.46
N SER A 252 -38.17 -1.28 -0.07
CA SER A 252 -38.06 -2.61 0.54
C SER A 252 -37.17 -2.64 1.79
N ALA A 253 -37.39 -3.62 2.66
CA ALA A 253 -36.59 -3.84 3.86
C ALA A 253 -35.07 -3.94 3.59
N ALA A 254 -34.68 -4.42 2.40
CA ALA A 254 -33.29 -4.59 2.01
C ALA A 254 -32.51 -3.27 1.93
N LEU A 255 -33.19 -2.14 1.67
CA LEU A 255 -32.54 -0.83 1.55
C LEU A 255 -32.76 0.06 2.78
N GLN A 256 -33.55 -0.37 3.76
CA GLN A 256 -33.94 0.45 4.92
C GLN A 256 -32.77 0.83 5.83
N ASN A 257 -31.75 -0.01 5.91
CA ASN A 257 -30.54 0.26 6.69
C ASN A 257 -29.33 -0.49 6.13
N LEU A 258 -28.14 -0.07 6.56
CA LEU A 258 -26.88 -0.62 6.08
C LEU A 258 -26.71 -2.11 6.41
N THR A 259 -27.15 -2.57 7.57
CA THR A 259 -26.99 -3.97 7.99
C THR A 259 -27.79 -4.91 7.10
N ASP A 260 -29.05 -4.57 6.83
CA ASP A 260 -29.92 -5.38 5.99
C ASP A 260 -29.46 -5.35 4.53
N PHE A 261 -29.00 -4.19 4.06
CA PHE A 261 -28.37 -4.07 2.74
C PHE A 261 -27.13 -4.95 2.62
N GLN A 262 -26.23 -4.91 3.60
CA GLN A 262 -25.01 -5.72 3.59
C GLN A 262 -25.32 -7.22 3.63
N LYS A 263 -26.41 -7.67 4.27
CA LYS A 263 -26.83 -9.07 4.24
C LYS A 263 -27.45 -9.47 2.89
N TYR A 264 -28.20 -8.55 2.28
CA TYR A 264 -28.86 -8.74 1.00
C TYR A 264 -27.88 -8.72 -0.17
N PHE A 265 -27.07 -7.67 -0.29
CA PHE A 265 -26.12 -7.44 -1.39
C PHE A 265 -24.79 -8.19 -1.18
N ARG A 266 -24.35 -8.34 0.09
CA ARG A 266 -23.12 -9.02 0.53
C ARG A 266 -21.84 -8.36 0.04
N GLY A 267 -21.54 -8.43 -1.26
CA GLY A 267 -20.34 -7.86 -1.82
C GLY A 267 -20.04 -8.36 -3.24
N ILE A 268 -18.84 -8.03 -3.69
CA ILE A 268 -18.33 -8.37 -5.02
C ILE A 268 -16.93 -8.97 -4.92
N ALA A 269 -16.56 -9.77 -5.91
CA ALA A 269 -15.22 -10.28 -6.15
C ALA A 269 -14.68 -9.71 -7.44
N ILE A 270 -13.45 -9.18 -7.40
CA ILE A 270 -12.79 -8.49 -8.50
C ILE A 270 -11.52 -9.26 -8.84
N SER A 271 -11.42 -9.74 -10.08
CA SER A 271 -10.28 -10.52 -10.55
C SER A 271 -9.82 -10.04 -11.93
N ALA A 272 -8.53 -10.14 -12.19
CA ALA A 272 -7.95 -9.85 -13.50
C ALA A 272 -7.61 -11.15 -14.24
N ASN A 273 -7.85 -11.17 -15.55
CA ASN A 273 -7.60 -12.32 -16.43
C ASN A 273 -7.07 -11.84 -17.80
N ASN A 274 -6.68 -12.78 -18.66
CA ASN A 274 -6.26 -12.50 -20.04
C ASN A 274 -5.18 -11.38 -20.15
N LEU A 275 -4.20 -11.41 -19.24
CA LEU A 275 -3.13 -10.43 -19.21
C LEU A 275 -2.20 -10.62 -20.42
N SER A 276 -1.96 -9.58 -21.22
CA SER A 276 -0.99 -9.63 -22.32
C SER A 276 0.47 -9.59 -21.84
N ALA A 277 0.69 -9.05 -20.65
CA ALA A 277 1.94 -9.10 -19.91
C ALA A 277 1.64 -9.00 -18.41
N GLU A 278 2.57 -9.44 -17.57
CA GLU A 278 2.41 -9.39 -16.12
C GLU A 278 2.22 -7.95 -15.63
N VAL A 279 1.13 -7.73 -14.89
CA VAL A 279 0.85 -6.47 -14.24
C VAL A 279 0.07 -6.70 -12.96
N MET A 280 0.50 -6.04 -11.89
CA MET A 280 -0.21 -6.00 -10.62
C MET A 280 -0.35 -4.55 -10.16
N MET A 281 -1.55 -4.20 -9.71
CA MET A 281 -1.93 -2.86 -9.31
C MET A 281 -2.28 -2.86 -7.84
N LEU A 282 -1.73 -1.93 -7.07
CA LEU A 282 -2.21 -1.61 -5.73
C LEU A 282 -3.30 -0.54 -5.86
N LEU A 283 -4.51 -0.88 -5.44
CA LEU A 283 -5.74 -0.12 -5.63
C LEU A 283 -6.24 0.48 -4.32
N ASN A 284 -6.77 1.71 -4.41
CA ASN A 284 -7.37 2.41 -3.28
C ASN A 284 -8.87 2.07 -3.19
N MET A 285 -9.18 1.00 -2.45
CA MET A 285 -10.56 0.57 -2.23
C MET A 285 -11.35 1.52 -1.32
N ALA A 286 -10.68 2.31 -0.47
CA ALA A 286 -11.37 3.25 0.43
C ALA A 286 -12.13 4.35 -0.34
N SER A 287 -11.70 4.65 -1.57
CA SER A 287 -12.35 5.62 -2.46
C SER A 287 -13.05 4.96 -3.67
N ALA A 288 -13.21 3.64 -3.67
CA ALA A 288 -13.91 2.91 -4.71
C ALA A 288 -15.43 3.03 -4.54
N LYS A 289 -16.15 3.04 -5.68
CA LYS A 289 -17.61 3.17 -5.71
C LYS A 289 -18.22 2.50 -6.93
N ILE A 290 -19.45 2.06 -6.78
CA ILE A 290 -20.33 1.68 -7.89
C ILE A 290 -21.20 2.89 -8.23
N GLU A 291 -21.17 3.29 -9.50
CA GLU A 291 -22.02 4.33 -10.09
C GLU A 291 -23.16 3.64 -10.84
N ILE A 292 -24.41 4.04 -10.55
CA ILE A 292 -25.61 3.61 -11.26
C ILE A 292 -26.21 4.85 -11.91
N VAL A 293 -26.37 4.83 -13.23
CA VAL A 293 -27.03 5.89 -14.00
C VAL A 293 -28.37 5.37 -14.47
N TYR A 294 -29.44 6.08 -14.12
CA TYR A 294 -30.81 5.67 -14.43
C TYR A 294 -31.63 6.84 -14.98
N THR A 295 -32.68 6.51 -15.71
CA THR A 295 -33.68 7.44 -16.23
C THR A 295 -35.01 7.26 -15.52
N TYR A 296 -35.80 8.32 -15.42
CA TYR A 296 -37.17 8.28 -14.89
C TYR A 296 -38.04 9.34 -15.59
N ASN A 297 -39.35 9.18 -15.53
CA ASN A 297 -40.32 10.09 -16.12
C ASN A 297 -40.76 11.15 -15.12
N ALA A 298 -40.33 12.39 -15.31
CA ALA A 298 -40.73 13.53 -14.49
C ALA A 298 -41.84 14.34 -15.16
N THR A 299 -42.77 14.89 -14.37
CA THR A 299 -43.74 15.89 -14.87
C THR A 299 -43.12 17.28 -14.83
N VAL A 300 -42.84 17.84 -16.00
CA VAL A 300 -42.25 19.17 -16.17
C VAL A 300 -43.25 20.07 -16.89
N LYS A 301 -43.73 21.13 -16.23
CA LYS A 301 -44.67 22.10 -16.81
C LYS A 301 -45.93 21.44 -17.44
N GLY A 302 -46.37 20.32 -16.87
CA GLY A 302 -47.55 19.57 -17.34
C GLY A 302 -47.26 18.52 -18.42
N GLU A 303 -46.01 18.37 -18.87
CA GLU A 303 -45.59 17.35 -19.83
C GLU A 303 -44.69 16.30 -19.17
N THR A 304 -44.78 15.06 -19.63
CA THR A 304 -43.86 14.00 -19.21
C THR A 304 -42.54 14.13 -19.95
N LYS A 305 -41.43 14.25 -19.20
CA LYS A 305 -40.07 14.28 -19.75
C LYS A 305 -39.19 13.25 -19.07
N VAL A 306 -38.33 12.61 -19.87
CA VAL A 306 -37.32 11.68 -19.35
C VAL A 306 -36.17 12.49 -18.74
N GLN A 307 -35.90 12.25 -17.46
CA GLN A 307 -34.75 12.81 -16.75
C GLN A 307 -33.73 11.71 -16.46
N LYS A 308 -32.47 12.09 -16.22
CA LYS A 308 -31.38 11.19 -15.82
C LYS A 308 -30.86 11.58 -14.45
N ASN A 309 -30.51 10.58 -13.65
CA ASN A 309 -29.86 10.79 -12.36
C ASN A 309 -28.82 9.70 -12.09
N ARG A 310 -28.00 9.94 -11.07
CA ARG A 310 -26.88 9.10 -10.67
C ARG A 310 -27.01 8.74 -9.20
N PHE A 311 -26.87 7.45 -8.90
CA PHE A 311 -26.76 6.94 -7.55
C PHE A 311 -25.39 6.30 -7.37
N GLU A 312 -24.67 6.67 -6.32
CA GLU A 312 -23.36 6.10 -6.01
C GLU A 312 -23.45 5.22 -4.76
N MET A 313 -22.78 4.09 -4.78
CA MET A 313 -22.65 3.16 -3.65
C MET A 313 -21.18 2.95 -3.32
N PRO A 314 -20.73 3.24 -2.09
CA PRO A 314 -19.33 3.08 -1.75
C PRO A 314 -18.95 1.59 -1.64
N VAL A 315 -17.71 1.26 -2.02
CA VAL A 315 -17.12 -0.08 -1.83
C VAL A 315 -16.11 -0.04 -0.68
N ASN A 316 -16.51 0.61 0.42
CA ASN A 316 -15.65 0.93 1.57
C ASN A 316 -15.97 0.08 2.82
N GLY A 317 -16.74 -1.01 2.65
CA GLY A 317 -16.96 -1.98 3.72
C GLY A 317 -15.74 -2.87 3.97
N ILE A 318 -15.96 -4.09 4.45
CA ILE A 318 -14.88 -5.07 4.57
C ILE A 318 -14.31 -5.37 3.19
N ALA A 319 -13.01 -5.17 3.02
CA ALA A 319 -12.26 -5.58 1.83
C ALA A 319 -11.16 -6.57 2.23
N ILE A 320 -10.85 -7.51 1.33
CA ILE A 320 -9.96 -8.65 1.57
C ILE A 320 -9.17 -8.90 0.29
N ASN A 321 -7.87 -9.18 0.42
CA ASN A 321 -7.09 -9.76 -0.67
C ASN A 321 -6.97 -11.26 -0.53
N LEU A 322 -7.35 -11.99 -1.59
CA LEU A 322 -7.04 -13.40 -1.75
C LEU A 322 -5.82 -13.54 -2.68
N PHE A 323 -4.86 -14.35 -2.27
CA PHE A 323 -3.63 -14.57 -3.03
C PHE A 323 -3.48 -16.03 -3.44
N ASN A 324 -2.89 -16.27 -4.61
CA ASN A 324 -2.31 -17.56 -4.98
C ASN A 324 -0.85 -17.33 -5.38
N ASN A 325 -0.02 -18.35 -5.21
CA ASN A 325 1.35 -18.37 -5.70
C ASN A 325 1.60 -19.66 -6.48
N SER A 326 2.36 -19.57 -7.57
CA SER A 326 2.74 -20.72 -8.39
C SER A 326 4.18 -20.58 -8.88
N GLY A 327 4.88 -21.70 -9.10
CA GLY A 327 6.26 -21.67 -9.59
C GLY A 327 7.29 -21.13 -8.59
N GLU A 328 6.99 -21.13 -7.29
CA GLU A 328 7.96 -20.76 -6.25
C GLU A 328 9.03 -21.85 -6.09
N THR A 329 10.30 -21.47 -5.96
CA THR A 329 11.44 -22.40 -5.81
C THR A 329 12.48 -21.85 -4.84
N LEU A 330 12.28 -22.04 -3.54
CA LEU A 330 13.16 -21.54 -2.46
C LEU A 330 14.00 -22.68 -1.87
N THR A 331 14.96 -23.19 -2.64
CA THR A 331 15.68 -24.42 -2.29
C THR A 331 16.98 -24.20 -1.51
N ASP A 332 17.58 -23.02 -1.61
CA ASP A 332 18.85 -22.72 -0.95
C ASP A 332 18.61 -22.19 0.47
N SER A 333 18.90 -23.02 1.47
CA SER A 333 18.73 -22.71 2.90
C SER A 333 19.78 -21.76 3.47
N SER A 334 20.84 -21.46 2.71
CA SER A 334 21.84 -20.45 3.10
C SER A 334 21.35 -19.02 2.83
N LYS A 335 20.32 -18.86 1.98
CA LYS A 335 19.73 -17.58 1.63
C LYS A 335 18.50 -17.27 2.47
N ILE A 336 18.26 -15.99 2.67
CA ILE A 336 17.09 -15.48 3.37
C ILE A 336 16.15 -14.85 2.35
N TYR A 337 14.96 -15.43 2.22
CA TYR A 337 13.90 -14.98 1.32
C TYR A 337 12.92 -14.06 2.05
N LEU A 338 12.76 -12.84 1.55
CA LEU A 338 11.77 -11.87 2.02
C LEU A 338 10.80 -11.55 0.89
N SER A 339 9.50 -11.68 1.13
CA SER A 339 8.46 -11.42 0.13
C SER A 339 7.22 -10.82 0.75
N GLY A 340 6.63 -9.85 0.06
CA GLY A 340 5.30 -9.35 0.36
C GLY A 340 4.16 -10.26 -0.11
N ALA A 341 2.94 -9.76 0.04
CA ALA A 341 1.65 -10.39 -0.23
C ALA A 341 1.37 -11.62 0.64
N LEU A 342 1.82 -12.82 0.24
CA LEU A 342 1.60 -14.07 0.99
C LEU A 342 2.54 -14.26 2.18
N GLY A 343 3.55 -13.40 2.35
CA GLY A 343 4.34 -13.32 3.57
C GLY A 343 5.51 -14.30 3.61
N GLN A 344 6.71 -13.77 3.39
CA GLN A 344 7.94 -14.40 3.80
C GLN A 344 8.79 -13.40 4.55
N ILE A 345 9.09 -13.73 5.80
CA ILE A 345 9.86 -12.88 6.72
C ILE A 345 11.04 -13.67 7.25
N ALA A 346 11.95 -12.98 7.93
CA ALA A 346 13.05 -13.60 8.65
C ALA A 346 13.02 -13.18 10.11
N ASN A 347 13.19 -14.13 11.02
CA ASN A 347 13.44 -13.84 12.42
C ASN A 347 14.94 -13.86 12.69
N LEU A 348 15.41 -12.87 13.43
CA LEU A 348 16.79 -12.71 13.84
C LEU A 348 16.87 -12.67 15.37
N THR A 349 17.79 -13.43 15.94
CA THR A 349 18.09 -13.40 17.39
C THR A 349 19.57 -13.17 17.59
N ILE A 350 19.91 -12.20 18.44
CA ILE A 350 21.29 -11.87 18.83
C ILE A 350 21.71 -12.88 19.89
N ALA A 351 22.95 -13.39 19.82
CA ALA A 351 23.45 -14.36 20.78
C ALA A 351 23.53 -13.77 22.19
N ASP A 352 23.00 -14.51 23.18
CA ASP A 352 23.02 -14.09 24.59
C ASP A 352 24.45 -13.89 25.12
N THR A 353 25.43 -14.62 24.57
CA THR A 353 26.85 -14.47 24.92
C THR A 353 27.39 -13.09 24.56
N ASP A 354 27.01 -12.54 23.40
CA ASP A 354 27.45 -11.21 22.98
C ASP A 354 26.73 -10.11 23.78
N ILE A 355 25.46 -10.32 24.14
CA ILE A 355 24.74 -9.42 25.05
C ILE A 355 25.39 -9.42 26.43
N ALA A 356 25.70 -10.61 26.98
CA ALA A 356 26.37 -10.75 28.27
C ALA A 356 27.74 -10.08 28.26
N ARG A 357 28.51 -10.24 27.17
CA ARG A 357 29.80 -9.57 26.97
C ARG A 357 29.66 -8.04 26.99
N MET A 358 28.71 -7.48 26.23
CA MET A 358 28.48 -6.03 26.19
C MET A 358 28.15 -5.48 27.58
N LYS A 359 27.38 -6.23 28.39
CA LYS A 359 27.07 -5.90 29.78
C LYS A 359 28.29 -5.98 30.70
N SER A 360 29.05 -7.07 30.64
CA SER A 360 30.20 -7.30 31.54
C SER A 360 31.35 -6.33 31.26
N GLU A 361 31.63 -6.04 30.00
CA GLU A 361 32.66 -5.07 29.60
C GLU A 361 32.18 -3.62 29.70
N LYS A 362 30.91 -3.37 30.08
CA LYS A 362 30.30 -2.03 30.16
C LYS A 362 30.47 -1.22 28.88
N LEU A 363 30.22 -1.87 27.73
CA LEU A 363 30.39 -1.22 26.43
C LEU A 363 29.34 -0.13 26.24
N MET A 364 29.79 1.07 25.89
CA MET A 364 28.94 2.19 25.48
C MET A 364 28.73 2.11 23.97
N VAL A 365 27.62 1.49 23.54
CA VAL A 365 27.29 1.34 22.12
C VAL A 365 26.98 2.71 21.51
N SER A 366 27.74 3.08 20.47
CA SER A 366 27.57 4.35 19.73
C SER A 366 26.80 4.17 18.42
N ASP A 367 26.93 3.00 17.79
CA ASP A 367 26.13 2.59 16.64
C ASP A 367 25.98 1.08 16.62
N ALA A 368 24.78 0.60 16.28
CA ALA A 368 24.55 -0.78 15.93
C ALA A 368 23.71 -0.83 14.65
N SER A 369 24.24 -1.49 13.62
CA SER A 369 23.63 -1.57 12.30
C SER A 369 23.61 -3.00 11.79
N LEU A 370 22.42 -3.45 11.37
CA LEU A 370 22.20 -4.66 10.59
C LEU A 370 22.41 -4.36 9.12
N LEU A 371 23.37 -5.04 8.51
CA LEU A 371 23.61 -5.01 7.07
C LEU A 371 23.09 -6.31 6.46
N LEU A 372 22.11 -6.19 5.56
CA LEU A 372 21.52 -7.30 4.82
C LEU A 372 21.97 -7.21 3.37
N TYR A 373 22.95 -8.04 2.99
CA TYR A 373 23.52 -8.05 1.64
C TYR A 373 22.61 -8.83 0.70
N ILE A 374 22.24 -8.20 -0.41
CA ILE A 374 21.37 -8.79 -1.42
C ILE A 374 22.15 -9.81 -2.25
N ASP A 375 21.48 -10.87 -2.64
CA ASP A 375 21.97 -11.79 -3.63
C ASP A 375 21.92 -11.14 -5.03
N THR A 376 23.06 -10.62 -5.47
CA THR A 376 23.19 -9.92 -6.76
C THR A 376 23.06 -10.84 -7.98
N ASP A 377 23.05 -12.17 -7.78
CA ASP A 377 22.81 -13.14 -8.83
C ASP A 377 21.32 -13.16 -9.25
N VAL A 378 20.45 -12.59 -8.42
CA VAL A 378 19.01 -12.43 -8.71
C VAL A 378 18.75 -10.98 -9.13
N SER A 379 18.01 -10.79 -10.23
CA SER A 379 17.67 -9.47 -10.76
C SER A 379 16.16 -9.29 -10.91
N TYR A 380 15.68 -8.12 -10.53
CA TYR A 380 14.27 -7.74 -10.62
C TYR A 380 14.09 -6.45 -11.41
N LEU A 381 12.95 -6.32 -12.09
CA LEU A 381 12.55 -5.05 -12.70
C LEU A 381 12.31 -3.96 -11.65
N LYS A 382 11.76 -4.35 -10.49
CA LYS A 382 11.53 -3.48 -9.34
C LYS A 382 11.92 -4.22 -8.06
N GLU A 383 12.78 -3.58 -7.27
CA GLU A 383 13.23 -4.07 -5.97
C GLU A 383 12.46 -3.36 -4.85
N PRO A 384 12.24 -4.01 -3.69
CA PRO A 384 11.73 -3.32 -2.52
C PRO A 384 12.68 -2.18 -2.12
N GLU A 385 12.16 -0.96 -1.99
CA GLU A 385 13.01 0.17 -1.59
C GLU A 385 13.48 0.09 -0.14
N ARG A 386 12.71 -0.58 0.73
CA ARG A 386 12.98 -0.65 2.16
C ARG A 386 12.59 -1.99 2.74
N LEU A 387 13.27 -2.35 3.83
CA LEU A 387 12.87 -3.40 4.75
C LEU A 387 12.34 -2.77 6.04
N TYR A 388 11.60 -3.55 6.81
CA TYR A 388 11.07 -3.15 8.11
C TYR A 388 11.49 -4.17 9.16
N ILE A 389 11.93 -3.69 10.33
CA ILE A 389 12.33 -4.52 11.46
C ILE A 389 11.50 -4.18 12.69
N TYR A 390 11.06 -5.22 13.40
CA TYR A 390 10.13 -5.08 14.51
C TYR A 390 10.28 -6.24 15.51
N ASN A 391 9.66 -6.12 16.67
CA ASN A 391 9.62 -7.20 17.65
C ASN A 391 8.75 -8.36 17.13
N ALA A 392 9.33 -9.54 16.92
CA ALA A 392 8.63 -10.67 16.29
C ALA A 392 7.47 -11.22 17.14
N ASN A 393 7.52 -11.02 18.47
CA ASN A 393 6.49 -11.51 19.39
C ASN A 393 5.29 -10.56 19.44
N THR A 394 5.53 -9.25 19.48
CA THR A 394 4.47 -8.25 19.71
C THR A 394 4.03 -7.52 18.44
N GLY A 395 4.82 -7.53 17.37
CA GLY A 395 4.60 -6.70 16.19
C GLY A 395 5.01 -5.23 16.36
N ALA A 396 5.50 -4.84 17.54
CA ALA A 396 5.82 -3.44 17.84
C ALA A 396 7.09 -2.97 17.13
N SER A 397 7.11 -1.71 16.68
CA SER A 397 8.31 -1.06 16.17
C SER A 397 9.40 -0.99 17.24
N LEU A 398 10.66 -0.97 16.80
CA LEU A 398 11.80 -0.83 17.72
C LEU A 398 11.92 0.60 18.25
N ALA A 399 12.63 0.77 19.36
CA ALA A 399 12.93 2.09 19.91
C ALA A 399 13.59 3.02 18.87
N ASP A 400 14.41 2.46 17.99
CA ASP A 400 15.05 3.18 16.89
C ASP A 400 14.08 3.86 15.94
N TYR A 401 12.89 3.28 15.71
CA TYR A 401 11.84 3.92 14.94
C TYR A 401 11.37 5.23 15.62
N GLN A 402 11.13 5.16 16.93
CA GLN A 402 10.57 6.28 17.70
C GLN A 402 11.55 7.44 17.83
N TYR A 403 12.84 7.14 17.91
CA TYR A 403 13.90 8.14 18.04
C TYR A 403 14.53 8.55 16.70
N ASP A 404 13.97 8.15 15.56
CA ASP A 404 14.48 8.56 14.26
C ASP A 404 14.18 10.05 14.02
N PRO A 405 15.21 10.89 13.76
CA PRO A 405 15.04 12.33 13.58
C PRO A 405 14.26 12.71 12.31
N THR A 406 14.06 11.76 11.39
CA THR A 406 13.32 11.96 10.14
C THR A 406 11.86 11.49 10.21
N SER A 407 11.38 11.01 11.35
CA SER A 407 10.00 10.49 11.55
C SER A 407 8.88 11.49 11.18
N ASN A 408 9.13 12.80 11.32
CA ASN A 408 8.17 13.84 10.96
C ASN A 408 8.04 14.10 9.45
N GLN A 409 8.87 13.46 8.62
CA GLN A 409 8.84 13.65 7.17
C GLN A 409 7.69 12.89 6.50
N ALA A 410 7.47 13.17 5.22
CA ALA A 410 6.60 12.36 4.36
C ALA A 410 7.18 10.95 4.17
N SER A 411 6.33 9.95 3.89
CA SER A 411 6.72 8.52 3.91
C SER A 411 7.98 8.18 3.09
N ALA A 412 8.16 8.81 1.93
CA ALA A 412 9.35 8.60 1.09
C ALA A 412 10.68 8.99 1.77
N SER A 413 10.64 9.92 2.74
CA SER A 413 11.80 10.48 3.43
C SER A 413 11.74 10.29 4.95
N ALA A 414 10.76 9.55 5.45
CA ALA A 414 10.61 9.26 6.87
C ALA A 414 11.49 8.06 7.27
N GLU A 415 11.88 7.99 8.54
CA GLU A 415 12.66 6.90 9.16
C GLU A 415 13.92 6.45 8.38
N LEU A 416 14.64 7.39 7.75
CA LEU A 416 15.79 7.10 6.88
C LEU A 416 17.02 6.61 7.65
N ILE A 417 17.12 6.86 8.96
CA ILE A 417 18.26 6.44 9.76
C ILE A 417 18.06 5.02 10.28
N HIS A 418 16.86 4.71 10.80
CA HIS A 418 16.48 3.39 11.27
C HIS A 418 16.22 2.41 10.12
N LEU A 419 15.42 2.83 9.13
CA LEU A 419 14.91 2.02 8.02
C LEU A 419 15.41 2.57 6.69
N GLY A 420 16.74 2.58 6.54
CA GLY A 420 17.42 3.12 5.37
C GLY A 420 16.93 2.52 4.06
N LYS A 421 16.97 3.34 2.99
CA LYS A 421 16.66 2.88 1.64
C LYS A 421 17.68 1.85 1.18
N LEU A 422 17.25 1.01 0.24
CA LEU A 422 18.10 0.10 -0.52
C LEU A 422 19.31 0.86 -1.06
N HIS A 423 20.51 0.44 -0.65
CA HIS A 423 21.73 0.94 -1.25
C HIS A 423 21.86 0.35 -2.65
N LYS A 424 22.18 1.21 -3.63
CA LYS A 424 22.32 0.80 -5.02
C LYS A 424 23.67 1.23 -5.56
N GLU A 425 24.31 0.31 -6.28
CA GLU A 425 25.51 0.56 -7.06
C GLU A 425 25.18 0.27 -8.52
N ASN A 426 25.46 1.23 -9.43
CA ASN A 426 25.14 1.11 -10.85
C ASN A 426 23.67 0.73 -11.13
N GLY A 427 22.74 1.24 -10.31
CA GLY A 427 21.30 1.00 -10.43
C GLY A 427 20.80 -0.34 -9.88
N LYS A 428 21.69 -1.22 -9.38
CA LYS A 428 21.34 -2.52 -8.79
C LYS A 428 21.44 -2.45 -7.26
N GLY A 429 20.49 -3.08 -6.56
CA GLY A 429 20.53 -3.22 -5.11
C GLY A 429 21.73 -4.04 -4.63
N THR A 430 22.41 -3.56 -3.59
CA THR A 430 23.56 -4.26 -2.98
C THR A 430 23.31 -4.65 -1.53
N TYR A 431 22.75 -3.75 -0.70
CA TYR A 431 22.39 -4.07 0.68
C TYR A 431 21.32 -3.14 1.26
N TYR A 432 20.67 -3.60 2.32
CA TYR A 432 19.89 -2.76 3.22
C TYR A 432 20.65 -2.55 4.53
N ARG A 433 20.55 -1.33 5.09
CA ARG A 433 21.08 -1.00 6.41
C ARG A 433 19.94 -0.64 7.35
N LEU A 434 19.77 -1.44 8.41
CA LEU A 434 18.80 -1.20 9.47
C LEU A 434 19.54 -0.84 10.76
N ARG A 435 19.38 0.39 11.26
CA ARG A 435 20.07 0.84 12.49
C ARG A 435 19.24 0.47 13.71
N ILE A 436 19.80 -0.31 14.64
CA ILE A 436 19.12 -0.80 15.85
C ILE A 436 19.83 -0.40 17.14
N THR A 437 20.46 0.78 17.13
CA THR A 437 21.31 1.27 18.22
C THR A 437 20.56 1.40 19.54
N ASN A 438 19.38 2.01 19.54
CA ASN A 438 18.56 2.21 20.73
C ASN A 438 18.02 0.87 21.26
N HIS A 439 17.69 -0.06 20.36
CA HIS A 439 17.31 -1.42 20.74
C HIS A 439 18.45 -2.14 21.48
N ILE A 440 19.69 -2.11 20.96
CA ILE A 440 20.86 -2.70 21.65
C ILE A 440 21.10 -2.01 23.01
N LEU A 441 21.03 -0.68 23.07
CA LEU A 441 21.18 0.08 24.31
C LEU A 441 20.16 -0.34 25.38
N ASN A 442 18.91 -0.58 24.98
CA ASN A 442 17.85 -1.06 25.88
C ASN A 442 18.07 -2.50 26.36
N LEU A 443 18.69 -3.36 25.53
CA LEU A 443 19.04 -4.72 25.91
C LEU A 443 20.17 -4.75 26.94
N ILE A 444 21.21 -3.94 26.74
CA ILE A 444 22.39 -3.93 27.62
C ILE A 444 22.16 -3.18 28.93
N SER A 445 21.31 -2.15 28.94
CA SER A 445 20.90 -1.44 30.16
C SER A 445 19.95 -2.24 31.06
N SER A 446 19.58 -3.47 30.66
CA SER A 446 18.67 -4.39 31.37
C SER A 446 17.21 -3.92 31.45
N ASN A 447 16.81 -3.02 30.56
CA ASN A 447 15.43 -2.55 30.47
C ASN A 447 14.53 -3.47 29.63
N THR A 448 15.08 -4.47 28.93
CA THR A 448 14.32 -5.34 28.03
C THR A 448 14.91 -6.75 27.92
N ALA A 449 14.06 -7.72 27.58
CA ALA A 449 14.48 -9.09 27.26
C ALA A 449 15.01 -9.20 25.83
N ASN A 450 15.98 -10.11 25.60
CA ASN A 450 16.44 -10.47 24.27
C ASN A 450 15.33 -11.26 23.54
N VAL A 451 14.59 -10.57 22.69
CA VAL A 451 13.47 -11.12 21.93
C VAL A 451 13.85 -11.22 20.44
N PRO A 452 13.34 -12.22 19.71
CA PRO A 452 13.55 -12.28 18.27
C PRO A 452 13.01 -11.04 17.56
N LEU A 453 13.78 -10.54 16.60
CA LEU A 453 13.41 -9.44 15.71
C LEU A 453 12.94 -10.01 14.39
N ALA A 454 11.80 -9.57 13.89
CA ALA A 454 11.30 -9.97 12.58
C ALA A 454 11.66 -8.90 11.54
N ILE A 455 12.05 -9.34 10.36
CA ILE A 455 12.40 -8.51 9.20
C ILE A 455 11.46 -8.86 8.05
N SER A 456 10.80 -7.86 7.50
CA SER A 456 9.88 -8.00 6.36
C SER A 456 10.06 -6.89 5.33
N ILE A 457 9.34 -6.97 4.21
CA ILE A 457 9.34 -5.91 3.21
C ILE A 457 8.59 -4.67 3.73
N GLY A 458 9.22 -3.50 3.64
CA GLY A 458 8.69 -2.23 4.15
C GLY A 458 8.11 -1.33 3.05
N SER A 459 6.89 -1.58 2.58
CA SER A 459 6.29 -0.80 1.49
C SER A 459 5.80 0.61 1.90
N ASN A 460 5.49 0.83 3.19
CA ASN A 460 5.14 2.14 3.73
C ASN A 460 5.55 2.19 5.22
N VAL A 461 6.78 2.66 5.46
CA VAL A 461 7.41 2.60 6.77
C VAL A 461 6.68 3.41 7.85
N LYS A 462 5.85 4.39 7.49
CA LYS A 462 5.02 5.14 8.45
C LYS A 462 3.88 4.32 9.05
N ASN A 463 3.52 3.20 8.44
CA ASN A 463 2.48 2.32 8.94
C ASN A 463 3.10 1.25 9.85
N THR A 464 3.06 1.51 11.15
CA THR A 464 3.61 0.63 12.19
C THR A 464 2.64 -0.44 12.66
N ASN A 465 1.42 -0.49 12.10
CA ASN A 465 0.42 -1.48 12.48
C ASN A 465 0.88 -2.90 12.11
N SER A 466 0.43 -3.88 12.91
CA SER A 466 0.62 -5.29 12.64
C SER A 466 -0.70 -6.01 12.47
N VAL A 467 -0.69 -7.02 11.60
CA VAL A 467 -1.79 -7.96 11.40
C VAL A 467 -1.32 -9.36 11.80
N ASN A 468 -2.26 -10.30 11.88
CA ASN A 468 -1.94 -11.68 12.21
C ASN A 468 -1.55 -12.48 10.96
N TYR A 469 -0.59 -13.39 11.11
CA TYR A 469 -0.33 -14.45 10.14
C TYR A 469 -0.47 -15.83 10.80
N GLN A 470 -0.75 -16.84 9.99
CA GLN A 470 -0.85 -18.24 10.38
C GLN A 470 0.39 -19.01 9.94
N LYS A 471 0.88 -19.88 10.82
CA LYS A 471 1.89 -20.89 10.51
C LYS A 471 1.59 -22.15 11.33
N GLY A 472 1.07 -23.17 10.66
CA GLY A 472 0.40 -24.31 11.29
C GLY A 472 -0.72 -23.81 12.21
N SER A 473 -0.76 -24.31 13.44
CA SER A 473 -1.76 -23.89 14.44
C SER A 473 -1.44 -22.55 15.13
N ASN A 474 -0.29 -21.94 14.85
CA ASN A 474 0.14 -20.72 15.53
C ASN A 474 -0.32 -19.46 14.80
N LYS A 475 -0.76 -18.47 15.58
CA LYS A 475 -0.98 -17.09 15.12
C LYS A 475 0.15 -16.20 15.65
N LYS A 476 0.75 -15.42 14.75
CA LYS A 476 1.86 -14.51 15.07
C LYS A 476 1.67 -13.17 14.35
N LYS A 477 2.58 -12.22 14.57
CA LYS A 477 2.47 -10.84 14.06
C LYS A 477 3.36 -10.59 12.84
N VAL A 478 2.79 -9.95 11.83
CA VAL A 478 3.51 -9.41 10.67
C VAL A 478 3.17 -7.94 10.47
N ALA A 479 4.15 -7.14 10.04
CA ALA A 479 3.92 -5.75 9.70
C ALA A 479 2.93 -5.66 8.53
N VAL A 480 1.87 -4.84 8.66
CA VAL A 480 0.76 -4.79 7.70
C VAL A 480 1.20 -4.43 6.28
N GLN A 481 2.26 -3.62 6.18
CA GLN A 481 2.86 -3.20 4.92
C GLN A 481 3.45 -4.35 4.08
N THR A 482 3.68 -5.50 4.69
CA THR A 482 4.13 -6.71 3.99
C THR A 482 3.04 -7.23 3.05
N ALA A 483 1.76 -7.09 3.42
CA ALA A 483 0.63 -7.62 2.65
C ALA A 483 0.26 -6.76 1.42
N VAL A 484 0.71 -5.50 1.34
CA VAL A 484 0.29 -4.52 0.32
C VAL A 484 1.31 -4.32 -0.80
N THR A 485 2.25 -5.25 -0.97
CA THR A 485 3.23 -5.25 -2.05
C THR A 485 3.50 -6.66 -2.54
N PRO A 486 3.66 -6.90 -3.86
CA PRO A 486 4.07 -8.21 -4.35
C PRO A 486 5.58 -8.42 -4.35
N LEU A 487 6.36 -7.36 -4.03
CA LEU A 487 7.80 -7.36 -4.18
C LEU A 487 8.48 -8.31 -3.19
N GLY A 488 9.57 -8.94 -3.63
CA GLY A 488 10.48 -9.70 -2.78
C GLY A 488 11.94 -9.38 -3.05
N THR A 489 12.81 -9.84 -2.14
CA THR A 489 14.26 -9.75 -2.24
C THR A 489 14.92 -10.95 -1.59
N VAL A 490 16.07 -11.36 -2.13
CA VAL A 490 16.86 -12.48 -1.62
C VAL A 490 18.10 -11.90 -0.95
N ILE A 491 18.30 -12.24 0.31
CA ILE A 491 19.43 -11.80 1.12
C ILE A 491 20.43 -12.97 1.20
N LYS A 492 21.67 -12.69 0.85
CA LYS A 492 22.79 -13.65 0.81
C LYS A 492 23.54 -13.73 2.13
N ASP A 493 23.65 -12.62 2.84
CA ASP A 493 24.40 -12.54 4.10
C ASP A 493 23.82 -11.43 4.99
N VAL A 494 23.92 -11.62 6.30
CA VAL A 494 23.47 -10.65 7.31
C VAL A 494 24.56 -10.46 8.35
N LYS A 495 24.91 -9.21 8.64
CA LYS A 495 25.89 -8.86 9.67
C LYS A 495 25.32 -7.81 10.62
N LEU A 496 25.46 -8.04 11.93
CA LEU A 496 25.22 -7.02 12.94
C LEU A 496 26.56 -6.42 13.36
N ILE A 497 26.83 -5.19 12.93
CA ILE A 497 28.05 -4.45 13.28
C ILE A 497 27.74 -3.52 14.44
N ILE A 498 28.53 -3.62 15.52
CA ILE A 498 28.40 -2.80 16.73
C ILE A 498 29.68 -1.99 16.90
N ASN A 499 29.52 -0.67 16.87
CA ASN A 499 30.53 0.31 17.25
C ASN A 499 30.30 0.72 18.71
N TYR A 500 31.37 0.74 19.48
CA TYR A 500 31.29 1.02 20.91
C TYR A 500 32.51 1.80 21.40
N THR A 501 32.34 2.38 22.57
CA THR A 501 33.39 2.99 23.38
C THR A 501 33.43 2.26 24.73
N LYS A 502 34.60 2.03 25.29
CA LYS A 502 34.76 1.52 26.65
C LYS A 502 35.80 2.32 27.41
N ALA A 503 35.59 2.53 28.71
CA ALA A 503 36.61 3.13 29.56
C ALA A 503 37.88 2.26 29.54
N LYS A 504 39.04 2.90 29.63
CA LYS A 504 40.32 2.21 29.77
C LYS A 504 40.42 1.47 31.11
#